data_AF-A0A5N7MUJ7-F1
#
_entry.id   AF-A0A5N7MUJ7-F1
#
_cell.length_a   1.000
_cell.length_b   1.000
_cell.length_c   1.000
_cell.angle_alpha   90.00
_cell.angle_beta   90.00
_cell.angle_gamma   90.00
#
_symmetry.space_group_name_H-M   'P 1'
#
loop_
_entity.id
_entity.type
_entity.pdbx_description
1 polymer ?
#
loop_
_entity_poly.entity_id
_entity_poly.type
_entity_poly.pdbx_seq_one_letter_code
_entity_poly.pdbx_strand_id
1 'polypeptide(L)'
;MIDARIDTAIAILRSLESRQYTIGRARWQAVRDANEVLAAQYKNTPWGVMGLTTKFLVHPEATYLVINLCEGHYGSSQRGRVSLTRVGFTSIDDEPYAIDIDTAEVLGEMNEIATTAYDRWKPEYSYTSPMKEAAYHGFVFGSPSPRSSRTFDKWVLPLTGPALQHAAFRRQAEFATDILLGKVPAIETLLALDTVNAEIEQEDDRQEALVRAVIDEAVAQYVPAEWDAELVRLMESMDWTFDYADRPNSAFYAHRDQIERRLKALPLEVAIAFLHIPAHMWKYAYRLLRNHPEAGKAAA
;
A
#
# COMPACT_ATOMS: atom_id res chain seq x y z
N MET A 1 -20.05 28.17 21.26
CA MET A 1 -18.67 27.68 21.55
C MET A 1 -18.35 26.38 20.80
N ILE A 2 -19.21 25.90 19.90
CA ILE A 2 -18.90 24.77 19.01
C ILE A 2 -18.05 25.22 17.80
N ASP A 3 -18.27 26.43 17.29
CA ASP A 3 -17.61 26.98 16.10
C ASP A 3 -16.07 26.95 16.21
N ALA A 4 -15.52 27.37 17.36
CA ALA A 4 -14.07 27.34 17.60
C ALA A 4 -13.50 25.90 17.67
N ARG A 5 -14.31 24.92 18.09
CA ARG A 5 -13.90 23.50 18.13
C ARG A 5 -14.01 22.86 16.75
N ILE A 6 -14.98 23.29 15.95
CA ILE A 6 -15.13 22.97 14.54
C ILE A 6 -13.92 23.48 13.73
N ASP A 7 -13.50 24.73 13.94
CA ASP A 7 -12.28 25.26 13.32
C ASP A 7 -11.04 24.46 13.71
N THR A 8 -10.95 24.04 14.97
CA THR A 8 -9.87 23.18 15.46
C THR A 8 -9.88 21.81 14.78
N ALA A 9 -11.06 21.18 14.63
CA ALA A 9 -11.22 19.91 13.93
C ALA A 9 -10.84 20.03 12.45
N ILE A 10 -11.24 21.10 11.77
CA ILE A 10 -10.85 21.37 10.38
C ILE A 10 -9.33 21.53 10.25
N ALA A 11 -8.70 22.26 11.17
CA ALA A 11 -7.25 22.45 11.18
C ALA A 11 -6.50 21.12 11.38
N ILE A 12 -6.98 20.28 12.31
CA ILE A 12 -6.49 18.90 12.51
C ILE A 12 -6.59 18.12 11.20
N LEU A 13 -7.75 18.12 10.55
CA LEU A 13 -7.97 17.35 9.33
C LEU A 13 -7.08 17.79 8.17
N ARG A 14 -6.90 19.09 7.98
CA ARG A 14 -5.97 19.62 6.96
C ARG A 14 -4.52 19.21 7.26
N SER A 15 -4.14 19.21 8.53
CA SER A 15 -2.80 18.78 8.99
C SER A 15 -2.59 17.29 8.69
N LEU A 16 -3.54 16.43 9.05
CA LEU A 16 -3.54 14.99 8.77
C LEU A 16 -3.39 14.72 7.27
N GLU A 17 -4.23 15.33 6.43
CA GLU A 17 -4.17 15.16 4.97
C GLU A 17 -2.82 15.63 4.39
N SER A 18 -2.30 16.76 4.86
CA SER A 18 -1.02 17.30 4.39
C SER A 18 0.15 16.39 4.76
N ARG A 19 0.15 15.85 5.98
CA ARG A 19 1.17 14.89 6.44
C ARG A 19 1.09 13.58 5.65
N GLN A 20 -0.10 13.01 5.50
CA GLN A 20 -0.33 11.79 4.71
C GLN A 20 0.10 11.96 3.25
N TYR A 21 -0.21 13.11 2.63
CA TYR A 21 0.24 13.41 1.28
C TYR A 21 1.77 13.54 1.19
N THR A 22 2.38 14.23 2.16
CA THR A 22 3.83 14.45 2.19
C THR A 22 4.59 13.12 2.34
N ILE A 23 4.18 12.28 3.29
CA ILE A 23 4.80 10.96 3.46
C ILE A 23 4.53 10.04 2.27
N GLY A 24 3.32 10.06 1.70
CA GLY A 24 2.98 9.30 0.50
C GLY A 24 3.86 9.68 -0.69
N ARG A 25 4.12 10.97 -0.90
CA ARG A 25 5.02 11.46 -1.95
C ARG A 25 6.47 11.07 -1.70
N ALA A 26 6.93 11.21 -0.45
CA ALA A 26 8.29 10.79 -0.06
C ALA A 26 8.48 9.29 -0.30
N ARG A 27 7.49 8.46 0.08
CA ARG A 27 7.51 7.02 -0.14
C ARG A 27 7.50 6.65 -1.62
N TRP A 28 6.64 7.26 -2.43
CA TRP A 28 6.64 7.03 -3.88
C TRP A 28 8.02 7.31 -4.50
N GLN A 29 8.65 8.40 -4.08
CA GLN A 29 9.99 8.75 -4.54
C GLN A 29 11.04 7.73 -4.07
N ALA A 30 11.01 7.35 -2.80
CA ALA A 30 11.93 6.36 -2.24
C ALA A 30 11.77 4.97 -2.89
N VAL A 31 10.54 4.53 -3.20
CA VAL A 31 10.28 3.29 -3.95
C VAL A 31 10.85 3.37 -5.36
N ARG A 32 10.73 4.52 -6.03
CA ARG A 32 11.32 4.72 -7.36
C ARG A 32 12.85 4.57 -7.31
N ASP A 33 13.47 5.19 -6.32
CA ASP A 33 14.93 5.21 -6.17
C ASP A 33 15.46 3.82 -5.76
N ALA A 34 14.73 3.11 -4.88
CA ALA A 34 14.99 1.72 -4.54
C ALA A 34 14.88 0.78 -5.76
N ASN A 35 13.84 0.95 -6.58
CA ASN A 35 13.67 0.16 -7.80
C ASN A 35 14.82 0.37 -8.79
N GLU A 36 15.34 1.60 -8.91
CA GLU A 36 16.46 1.89 -9.80
C GLU A 36 17.74 1.14 -9.40
N VAL A 37 18.08 1.16 -8.10
CA VAL A 37 19.28 0.46 -7.60
C VAL A 37 19.13 -1.06 -7.63
N LEU A 38 17.91 -1.57 -7.40
CA LEU A 38 17.60 -3.00 -7.49
C LEU A 38 17.67 -3.48 -8.95
N ALA A 39 17.03 -2.76 -9.88
CA ALA A 39 17.05 -3.09 -11.30
C ALA A 39 18.47 -3.12 -11.88
N ALA A 40 19.37 -2.25 -11.41
CA ALA A 40 20.77 -2.23 -11.83
C ALA A 40 21.50 -3.56 -11.54
N GLN A 41 21.07 -4.30 -10.51
CA GLN A 41 21.65 -5.61 -10.20
C GLN A 41 21.27 -6.69 -11.23
N TYR A 42 20.23 -6.48 -12.03
CA TYR A 42 19.75 -7.44 -13.03
C TYR A 42 20.06 -7.05 -14.47
N LYS A 43 20.38 -5.77 -14.74
CA LYS A 43 20.56 -5.20 -16.09
C LYS A 43 21.55 -5.98 -16.99
N ASN A 44 22.51 -6.69 -16.40
CA ASN A 44 23.52 -7.48 -17.12
C ASN A 44 23.54 -8.97 -16.73
N THR A 45 22.50 -9.46 -16.05
CA THR A 45 22.40 -10.88 -15.71
C THR A 45 21.91 -11.62 -16.96
N PRO A 46 22.66 -12.61 -17.50
CA PRO A 46 22.26 -13.30 -18.71
C PRO A 46 20.92 -14.03 -18.55
N TRP A 47 20.05 -13.98 -19.55
CA TRP A 47 18.72 -14.63 -19.52
C TRP A 47 18.78 -16.13 -19.20
N GLY A 48 19.77 -16.85 -19.72
CA GLY A 48 19.95 -18.28 -19.42
C GLY A 48 20.33 -18.56 -17.96
N VAL A 49 20.91 -17.59 -17.25
CA VAL A 49 21.27 -17.67 -15.83
C VAL A 49 20.05 -17.36 -14.95
N MET A 50 19.08 -16.62 -15.47
CA MET A 50 17.84 -16.27 -14.76
C MET A 50 16.77 -17.38 -14.89
N GLY A 51 16.97 -18.31 -15.84
CA GLY A 51 16.15 -19.50 -16.04
C GLY A 51 16.75 -20.78 -15.47
N LEU A 52 17.47 -20.70 -14.34
CA LEU A 52 17.99 -21.88 -13.66
C LEU A 52 16.85 -22.84 -13.27
N THR A 53 17.11 -24.14 -13.33
CA THR A 53 16.11 -25.17 -13.00
C THR A 53 15.70 -25.08 -11.54
N THR A 54 14.46 -25.44 -11.20
CA THR A 54 13.92 -25.45 -9.82
C THR A 54 14.88 -26.13 -8.83
N LYS A 55 15.52 -27.24 -9.21
CA LYS A 55 16.49 -27.98 -8.38
C LYS A 55 17.74 -27.21 -7.95
N PHE A 56 18.07 -26.14 -8.66
CA PHE A 56 19.26 -25.33 -8.41
C PHE A 56 18.94 -24.05 -7.61
N LEU A 57 17.67 -23.63 -7.64
CA LEU A 57 17.15 -22.51 -6.85
C LEU A 57 16.57 -23.02 -5.52
N VAL A 58 15.90 -24.16 -5.54
CA VAL A 58 15.41 -24.88 -4.37
C VAL A 58 16.47 -25.90 -3.97
N HIS A 59 17.37 -25.47 -3.10
CA HIS A 59 18.42 -26.30 -2.52
C HIS A 59 18.42 -26.10 -1.00
N PRO A 60 18.69 -27.13 -0.18
CA PRO A 60 18.70 -26.99 1.29
C PRO A 60 19.65 -25.90 1.81
N GLU A 61 20.73 -25.63 1.07
CA GLU A 61 21.71 -24.58 1.39
C GLU A 61 21.39 -23.22 0.74
N ALA A 62 20.36 -23.14 -0.11
CA ALA A 62 19.99 -21.89 -0.76
C ALA A 62 19.14 -21.04 0.16
N THR A 63 19.51 -19.77 0.26
CA THR A 63 18.73 -18.75 0.97
C THR A 63 18.64 -17.50 0.12
N TYR A 64 17.58 -16.73 0.34
CA TYR A 64 17.20 -15.59 -0.47
C TYR A 64 16.77 -14.43 0.41
N LEU A 65 17.07 -13.21 -0.03
CA LEU A 65 16.46 -12.00 0.49
C LEU A 65 15.30 -11.63 -0.43
N VAL A 66 14.08 -11.76 0.07
CA VAL A 66 12.87 -11.24 -0.55
C VAL A 66 12.66 -9.82 -0.03
N ILE A 67 12.58 -8.86 -0.96
CA ILE A 67 12.35 -7.45 -0.67
C ILE A 67 11.01 -7.09 -1.25
N ASN A 68 10.07 -6.70 -0.41
CA ASN A 68 8.83 -6.08 -0.83
C ASN A 68 8.92 -4.58 -0.53
N LEU A 69 8.95 -3.76 -1.56
CA LEU A 69 9.01 -2.30 -1.46
C LEU A 69 7.65 -1.66 -1.14
N CYS A 70 6.57 -2.43 -1.23
CA CYS A 70 5.20 -1.96 -0.99
C CYS A 70 4.26 -3.12 -0.65
N GLU A 71 4.21 -3.53 0.61
CA GLU A 71 3.21 -4.47 1.11
C GLU A 71 1.86 -3.76 1.36
N GLY A 72 0.95 -3.83 0.37
CA GLY A 72 -0.40 -3.28 0.44
C GLY A 72 -0.97 -2.89 -0.93
N HIS A 73 -2.30 -2.77 -1.06
CA HIS A 73 -2.92 -2.31 -2.30
C HIS A 73 -2.65 -0.82 -2.52
N TYR A 74 -2.15 -0.44 -3.70
CA TYR A 74 -2.15 0.96 -4.16
C TYR A 74 -3.56 1.54 -4.01
N GLY A 75 -3.76 2.44 -3.03
CA GLY A 75 -5.06 3.06 -2.73
C GLY A 75 -5.79 2.53 -1.49
N SER A 76 -5.26 1.53 -0.78
CA SER A 76 -5.82 1.06 0.50
C SER A 76 -5.19 1.77 1.71
N SER A 77 -5.88 1.76 2.84
CA SER A 77 -5.40 2.26 4.14
C SER A 77 -4.18 1.50 4.68
N GLN A 78 -3.87 0.32 4.13
CA GLN A 78 -2.65 -0.41 4.41
C GLN A 78 -1.51 0.23 3.63
N ARG A 79 -0.90 1.23 4.28
CA ARG A 79 0.19 2.03 3.74
C ARG A 79 1.37 1.11 3.42
N GLY A 80 1.66 0.94 2.12
CA GLY A 80 2.59 -0.06 1.59
C GLY A 80 3.91 -0.18 2.35
N ARG A 81 4.02 -1.10 3.30
CA ARG A 81 5.20 -1.23 4.17
C ARG A 81 6.33 -1.91 3.40
N VAL A 82 7.57 -1.59 3.75
CA VAL A 82 8.68 -2.41 3.26
C VAL A 82 8.78 -3.66 4.10
N SER A 83 8.95 -4.80 3.46
CA SER A 83 9.36 -6.02 4.15
C SER A 83 10.63 -6.60 3.53
N LEU A 84 11.52 -7.01 4.42
CA LEU A 84 12.75 -7.73 4.11
C LEU A 84 12.61 -9.11 4.75
N THR A 85 12.49 -10.16 3.96
CA THR A 85 12.28 -11.51 4.45
C THR A 85 13.42 -12.40 3.98
N ARG A 86 14.08 -13.07 4.93
CA ARG A 86 15.11 -14.05 4.61
C ARG A 86 14.45 -15.40 4.46
N VAL A 87 14.43 -15.92 3.25
CA VAL A 87 13.73 -17.15 2.93
C VAL A 87 14.72 -18.26 2.64
N GLY A 88 14.49 -19.42 3.25
CA GLY A 88 15.23 -20.66 3.04
C GLY A 88 14.29 -21.79 2.65
N PHE A 89 14.82 -23.01 2.56
CA PHE A 89 14.05 -24.19 2.20
C PHE A 89 14.23 -25.31 3.21
N THR A 90 13.14 -26.02 3.44
CA THR A 90 13.12 -27.25 4.24
C THR A 90 12.26 -28.31 3.54
N SER A 91 12.28 -29.53 4.07
CA SER A 91 11.39 -30.60 3.63
C SER A 91 10.42 -30.97 4.75
N ILE A 92 9.13 -31.06 4.42
CA ILE A 92 8.06 -31.55 5.31
C ILE A 92 7.35 -32.65 4.54
N ASP A 93 7.29 -33.87 5.11
CA ASP A 93 6.70 -35.05 4.46
C ASP A 93 7.23 -35.30 3.03
N ASP A 94 8.56 -35.19 2.86
CA ASP A 94 9.29 -35.32 1.58
C ASP A 94 8.99 -34.24 0.52
N GLU A 95 8.17 -33.24 0.83
CA GLU A 95 7.85 -32.11 -0.05
C GLU A 95 8.67 -30.85 0.34
N PRO A 96 9.17 -30.05 -0.64
CA PRO A 96 9.94 -28.85 -0.35
C PRO A 96 9.04 -27.65 0.01
N TYR A 97 9.34 -27.01 1.13
CA TYR A 97 8.67 -25.81 1.61
C TYR A 97 9.62 -24.62 1.69
N ALA A 98 9.10 -23.44 1.40
CA ALA A 98 9.75 -22.18 1.72
C ALA A 98 9.49 -21.82 3.19
N ILE A 99 10.52 -21.35 3.88
CA ILE A 99 10.45 -20.91 5.28
C ILE A 99 11.05 -19.53 5.43
N ASP A 100 10.45 -18.70 6.28
CA ASP A 100 11.15 -17.54 6.82
C ASP A 100 12.19 -18.03 7.82
N ILE A 101 13.46 -17.73 7.56
CA ILE A 101 14.60 -18.16 8.35
C ILE A 101 14.59 -17.50 9.74
N ASP A 102 13.98 -16.32 9.85
CA ASP A 102 14.06 -15.49 11.05
C ASP A 102 12.97 -15.84 12.05
N THR A 103 11.81 -16.25 11.56
CA THR A 103 10.65 -16.62 12.36
C THR A 103 10.41 -18.14 12.40
N ALA A 104 11.06 -18.90 11.53
CA ALA A 104 10.77 -20.31 11.25
C ALA A 104 9.33 -20.56 10.75
N GLU A 105 8.64 -19.51 10.27
CA GLU A 105 7.31 -19.62 9.70
C GLU A 105 7.35 -20.34 8.35
N VAL A 106 6.43 -21.29 8.15
CA VAL A 106 6.24 -21.95 6.86
C VAL A 106 5.49 -21.01 5.93
N LEU A 107 6.16 -20.55 4.88
CA LEU A 107 5.60 -19.60 3.91
C LEU A 107 4.78 -20.30 2.81
N GLY A 108 4.98 -21.61 2.62
CA GLY A 108 4.18 -22.45 1.73
C GLY A 108 4.99 -23.46 0.92
N GLU A 109 4.26 -24.31 0.20
CA GLU A 109 4.82 -25.33 -0.71
C GLU A 109 5.45 -24.68 -1.94
N MET A 110 6.59 -25.24 -2.36
CA MET A 110 7.27 -24.80 -3.58
C MET A 110 6.74 -25.58 -4.79
N ASN A 111 5.70 -25.07 -5.43
CA ASN A 111 5.14 -25.65 -6.67
C ASN A 111 5.99 -25.26 -7.90
N GLU A 112 5.99 -26.09 -8.95
CA GLU A 112 6.87 -26.03 -10.15
C GLU A 112 6.91 -24.70 -10.95
N ILE A 113 6.07 -23.72 -10.62
CA ILE A 113 5.86 -22.48 -11.40
C ILE A 113 6.70 -21.33 -10.83
N ALA A 114 8.03 -21.40 -10.94
CA ALA A 114 8.90 -20.40 -10.30
C ALA A 114 9.93 -19.70 -11.21
N THR A 115 10.08 -20.06 -12.49
CA THR A 115 11.26 -19.60 -13.26
C THR A 115 10.96 -19.07 -14.67
N THR A 116 9.69 -18.92 -15.03
CA THR A 116 9.33 -18.44 -16.36
C THR A 116 9.31 -16.91 -16.40
N ALA A 117 10.15 -16.33 -17.26
CA ALA A 117 10.09 -14.90 -17.58
C ALA A 117 8.67 -14.50 -17.98
N TYR A 118 8.20 -13.35 -17.49
CA TYR A 118 6.81 -12.87 -17.58
C TYR A 118 6.22 -12.90 -19.01
N ASP A 119 7.07 -12.69 -20.02
CA ASP A 119 6.72 -12.71 -21.44
C ASP A 119 6.43 -14.11 -22.01
N ARG A 120 6.66 -15.19 -21.25
CA ARG A 120 6.39 -16.58 -21.63
C ARG A 120 5.29 -17.24 -20.80
N TRP A 121 4.62 -16.49 -19.92
CA TRP A 121 3.45 -16.99 -19.21
C TRP A 121 2.32 -17.22 -20.22
N LYS A 122 1.77 -18.45 -20.24
CA LYS A 122 0.57 -18.71 -21.05
C LYS A 122 -0.58 -17.81 -20.53
N PRO A 123 -1.49 -17.33 -21.40
CA PRO A 123 -2.58 -16.44 -21.02
C PRO A 123 -3.46 -16.94 -19.86
N GLU A 124 -3.58 -18.26 -19.72
CA GLU A 124 -4.28 -18.97 -18.64
C GLU A 124 -3.68 -18.77 -17.25
N TYR A 125 -2.43 -18.31 -17.15
CA TYR A 125 -1.74 -17.93 -15.91
C TYR A 125 -1.73 -16.41 -15.68
N SER A 126 -2.44 -15.63 -16.50
CA SER A 126 -2.56 -14.19 -16.33
C SER A 126 -3.53 -13.83 -15.20
N TYR A 127 -3.44 -12.56 -14.75
CA TYR A 127 -3.98 -11.94 -13.54
C TYR A 127 -5.48 -12.10 -13.20
N THR A 128 -6.25 -12.88 -13.96
CA THR A 128 -7.69 -13.11 -13.79
C THR A 128 -8.04 -14.47 -13.19
N SER A 129 -7.05 -15.29 -12.81
CA SER A 129 -7.26 -16.66 -12.31
C SER A 129 -6.91 -16.78 -10.80
N PRO A 130 -7.45 -17.76 -10.04
CA PRO A 130 -7.35 -17.86 -8.57
C PRO A 130 -5.94 -18.00 -7.99
N MET A 131 -4.89 -18.01 -8.81
CA MET A 131 -3.48 -18.12 -8.39
C MET A 131 -2.91 -16.82 -7.79
N LYS A 132 -3.75 -16.00 -7.14
CA LYS A 132 -3.32 -14.82 -6.36
C LYS A 132 -2.35 -15.23 -5.25
N GLU A 133 -2.47 -16.48 -4.76
CA GLU A 133 -1.55 -17.12 -3.81
C GLU A 133 -0.20 -17.50 -4.47
N ALA A 134 -0.19 -17.98 -5.71
CA ALA A 134 1.05 -18.40 -6.38
C ALA A 134 2.03 -17.25 -6.67
N ALA A 135 1.58 -16.01 -6.72
CA ALA A 135 2.46 -14.83 -6.81
C ALA A 135 3.26 -14.58 -5.51
N TYR A 136 2.85 -15.18 -4.39
CA TYR A 136 3.62 -15.26 -3.15
C TYR A 136 4.46 -16.54 -3.05
N HIS A 137 4.06 -17.63 -3.70
CA HIS A 137 4.73 -18.94 -3.64
C HIS A 137 5.74 -19.21 -4.77
N GLY A 138 5.81 -18.35 -5.78
CA GLY A 138 6.84 -18.38 -6.80
C GLY A 138 7.98 -17.46 -6.43
N PHE A 139 9.16 -18.02 -6.12
CA PHE A 139 10.42 -17.28 -6.18
C PHE A 139 10.71 -16.86 -7.63
N VAL A 140 9.94 -15.90 -8.14
CA VAL A 140 10.19 -15.33 -9.46
C VAL A 140 11.45 -14.49 -9.32
N PHE A 141 12.58 -15.03 -9.80
CA PHE A 141 13.76 -14.24 -10.15
C PHE A 141 13.39 -13.32 -11.31
N GLY A 142 12.67 -12.25 -10.98
CA GLY A 142 12.22 -11.25 -11.92
C GLY A 142 13.40 -10.37 -12.32
N SER A 143 14.11 -10.78 -13.37
CA SER A 143 14.77 -9.79 -14.21
C SER A 143 13.78 -9.23 -15.22
N PRO A 144 13.74 -7.90 -15.39
CA PRO A 144 12.64 -7.19 -16.03
C PRO A 144 12.54 -7.44 -17.53
N SER A 145 11.31 -7.58 -18.02
CA SER A 145 10.96 -7.07 -19.33
C SER A 145 10.73 -5.55 -19.21
N PRO A 146 11.39 -4.70 -20.02
CA PRO A 146 11.13 -3.25 -20.08
C PRO A 146 9.71 -2.88 -20.53
N ARG A 147 8.89 -3.87 -20.93
CA ARG A 147 7.54 -3.69 -21.48
C ARG A 147 6.43 -3.85 -20.44
N SER A 148 6.75 -4.17 -19.18
CA SER A 148 5.74 -4.20 -18.12
C SER A 148 5.43 -2.79 -17.64
N SER A 149 4.17 -2.38 -17.76
CA SER A 149 3.65 -1.10 -17.25
C SER A 149 3.32 -1.13 -15.75
N ARG A 150 3.59 -2.25 -15.06
CA ARG A 150 3.32 -2.40 -13.62
C ARG A 150 4.60 -2.16 -12.83
N THR A 151 4.56 -1.23 -11.88
CA THR A 151 5.57 -1.08 -10.84
C THR A 151 5.63 -2.39 -10.06
N PHE A 152 6.69 -3.17 -10.26
CA PHE A 152 6.95 -4.32 -9.42
C PHE A 152 7.57 -3.82 -8.12
N ASP A 153 6.96 -4.19 -7.01
CA ASP A 153 7.36 -3.89 -5.64
C ASP A 153 8.20 -5.01 -5.03
N LYS A 154 8.15 -6.23 -5.58
CA LYS A 154 8.85 -7.41 -5.05
C LYS A 154 10.12 -7.78 -5.81
N TRP A 155 11.19 -8.06 -5.07
CA TRP A 155 12.51 -8.43 -5.58
C TRP A 155 13.08 -9.62 -4.80
N VAL A 156 13.86 -10.48 -5.46
CA VAL A 156 14.45 -11.69 -4.86
C VAL A 156 15.94 -11.74 -5.15
N LEU A 157 16.78 -11.58 -4.14
CA LEU A 157 18.24 -11.68 -4.28
C LEU A 157 18.76 -12.95 -3.62
N PRO A 158 19.73 -13.68 -4.22
CA PRO A 158 20.41 -14.79 -3.56
C PRO A 158 21.21 -14.32 -2.35
N LEU A 159 21.28 -15.14 -1.31
CA LEU A 159 22.15 -14.95 -0.14
C LEU A 159 23.16 -16.09 -0.02
N THR A 160 22.72 -17.34 -0.23
CA THR A 160 23.56 -18.55 -0.20
C THR A 160 23.12 -19.55 -1.25
N GLY A 161 23.89 -20.65 -1.40
CA GLY A 161 23.54 -21.79 -2.24
C GLY A 161 24.33 -21.90 -3.54
N PRO A 162 24.05 -22.94 -4.35
CA PRO A 162 24.85 -23.28 -5.52
C PRO A 162 24.81 -22.20 -6.61
N ALA A 163 23.78 -21.36 -6.64
CA ALA A 163 23.68 -20.22 -7.56
C ALA A 163 24.85 -19.24 -7.45
N LEU A 164 25.47 -19.13 -6.27
CA LEU A 164 26.64 -18.27 -6.06
C LEU A 164 27.90 -18.75 -6.78
N GLN A 165 27.89 -19.89 -7.46
CA GLN A 165 28.97 -20.25 -8.37
C GLN A 165 29.05 -19.29 -9.57
N HIS A 166 27.94 -18.66 -9.95
CA HIS A 166 27.91 -17.70 -11.04
C HIS A 166 28.21 -16.26 -10.56
N ALA A 167 29.10 -15.56 -11.26
CA ALA A 167 29.55 -14.21 -10.87
C ALA A 167 28.40 -13.19 -10.74
N ALA A 168 27.37 -13.28 -11.58
CA ALA A 168 26.20 -12.40 -11.49
C ALA A 168 25.43 -12.58 -10.17
N PHE A 169 25.26 -13.82 -9.70
CA PHE A 169 24.58 -14.11 -8.44
C PHE A 169 25.44 -13.77 -7.23
N ARG A 170 26.77 -13.91 -7.31
CA ARG A 170 27.67 -13.42 -6.25
C ARG A 170 27.52 -11.92 -6.02
N ARG A 171 27.55 -11.12 -7.10
CA ARG A 171 27.33 -9.67 -7.02
C ARG A 171 25.96 -9.33 -6.42
N GLN A 172 24.92 -10.07 -6.78
CA GLN A 172 23.58 -9.88 -6.20
C GLN A 172 23.54 -10.24 -4.72
N ALA A 173 24.28 -11.26 -4.29
CA ALA A 173 24.39 -11.66 -2.89
C ALA A 173 25.22 -10.70 -2.04
N GLU A 174 26.30 -10.15 -2.60
CA GLU A 174 27.05 -9.04 -1.98
C GLU A 174 26.13 -7.84 -1.77
N PHE A 175 25.33 -7.47 -2.79
CA PHE A 175 24.35 -6.39 -2.67
C PHE A 175 23.24 -6.70 -1.64
N ALA A 176 22.71 -7.93 -1.60
CA ALA A 176 21.74 -8.35 -0.59
C ALA A 176 22.31 -8.27 0.83
N THR A 177 23.59 -8.64 1.00
CA THR A 177 24.31 -8.50 2.28
C THR A 177 24.45 -7.03 2.66
N ASP A 178 24.78 -6.16 1.70
CA ASP A 178 24.87 -4.72 1.95
C ASP A 178 23.50 -4.11 2.34
N ILE A 179 22.39 -4.60 1.79
CA ILE A 179 21.03 -4.22 2.24
C ILE A 179 20.82 -4.64 3.70
N LEU A 180 21.08 -5.90 4.05
CA LEU A 180 20.91 -6.41 5.41
C LEU A 180 21.79 -5.70 6.44
N LEU A 181 22.94 -5.16 6.00
CA LEU A 181 23.86 -4.38 6.84
C LEU A 181 23.54 -2.86 6.85
N GLY A 182 22.46 -2.43 6.22
CA GLY A 182 22.04 -1.02 6.17
C GLY A 182 22.96 -0.10 5.36
N LYS A 183 23.68 -0.64 4.37
CA LYS A 183 24.64 0.10 3.55
C LYS A 183 24.07 0.64 2.24
N VAL A 184 22.80 0.35 1.94
CA VAL A 184 22.14 0.76 0.70
C VAL A 184 21.17 1.93 0.99
N PRO A 185 21.57 3.20 0.76
CA PRO A 185 20.83 4.36 1.24
C PRO A 185 19.39 4.46 0.71
N ALA A 186 19.14 3.97 -0.50
CA ALA A 186 17.80 3.96 -1.09
C ALA A 186 16.82 3.06 -0.33
N ILE A 187 17.29 1.93 0.21
CA ILE A 187 16.48 1.03 1.03
C ILE A 187 16.35 1.59 2.45
N GLU A 188 17.44 2.09 3.05
CA GLU A 188 17.41 2.71 4.38
C GLU A 188 16.45 3.91 4.46
N THR A 189 16.40 4.73 3.41
CA THR A 189 15.46 5.85 3.31
C THR A 189 14.01 5.35 3.36
N LEU A 190 13.72 4.24 2.68
CA LEU A 190 12.40 3.67 2.63
C LEU A 190 12.00 3.02 3.97
N LEU A 191 12.92 2.30 4.62
CA LEU A 191 12.74 1.76 5.97
C LEU A 191 12.52 2.87 7.03
N ALA A 192 13.27 3.96 6.95
CA ALA A 192 13.08 5.11 7.85
C ALA A 192 11.68 5.74 7.71
N LEU A 193 11.11 5.73 6.49
CA LEU A 193 9.75 6.20 6.25
C LEU A 193 8.69 5.27 6.85
N ASP A 194 8.98 3.99 7.11
CA ASP A 194 8.06 3.11 7.85
C ASP A 194 7.93 3.52 9.32
N THR A 195 9.04 3.89 9.97
CA THR A 195 9.02 4.43 11.34
C THR A 195 8.22 5.72 11.43
N VAL A 196 8.48 6.68 10.53
CA VAL A 196 7.71 7.93 10.47
C VAL A 196 6.24 7.66 10.20
N ASN A 197 5.93 6.65 9.37
CA ASN A 197 4.56 6.28 9.08
C ASN A 197 3.82 5.72 10.30
N ALA A 198 4.49 4.90 11.13
CA ALA A 198 3.91 4.38 12.37
C ALA A 198 3.63 5.50 13.38
N GLU A 199 4.52 6.49 13.49
CA GLU A 199 4.30 7.68 14.33
C GLU A 199 3.11 8.52 13.84
N ILE A 200 2.95 8.65 12.51
CA ILE A 200 1.78 9.31 11.93
C ILE A 200 0.52 8.52 12.24
N GLU A 201 0.50 7.19 12.07
CA GLU A 201 -0.68 6.36 12.38
C GLU A 201 -1.15 6.55 13.83
N GLN A 202 -0.22 6.55 14.79
CA GLN A 202 -0.56 6.73 16.20
C GLN A 202 -1.10 8.13 16.53
N GLU A 203 -0.52 9.18 15.92
CA GLU A 203 -1.02 10.55 16.09
C GLU A 203 -2.36 10.76 15.37
N ASP A 204 -2.53 10.16 14.18
CA ASP A 204 -3.77 10.16 13.42
C ASP A 204 -4.91 9.59 14.29
N ASP A 205 -4.73 8.44 14.93
CA ASP A 205 -5.75 7.83 15.81
C ASP A 205 -6.21 8.77 16.94
N ARG A 206 -5.26 9.48 17.57
CA ARG A 206 -5.56 10.45 18.63
C ARG A 206 -6.33 11.66 18.09
N GLN A 207 -5.91 12.17 16.94
CA GLN A 207 -6.52 13.32 16.28
C GLN A 207 -7.91 12.99 15.73
N GLU A 208 -8.12 11.76 15.26
CA GLU A 208 -9.42 11.25 14.82
C GLU A 208 -10.44 11.17 15.95
N ALA A 209 -10.01 10.78 17.16
CA ALA A 209 -10.89 10.78 18.33
C ALA A 209 -11.40 12.20 18.66
N LEU A 210 -10.54 13.21 18.53
CA LEU A 210 -10.91 14.62 18.71
C LEU A 210 -11.91 15.08 17.64
N VAL A 211 -11.70 14.71 16.39
CA VAL A 211 -12.60 15.06 15.28
C VAL A 211 -13.96 14.37 15.46
N ARG A 212 -13.99 13.09 15.82
CA ARG A 212 -15.24 12.37 16.10
C ARG A 212 -16.04 13.03 17.21
N ALA A 213 -15.38 13.43 18.31
CA ALA A 213 -16.06 14.13 19.39
C ALA A 213 -16.69 15.46 18.94
N VAL A 214 -16.07 16.16 17.99
CA VAL A 214 -16.64 17.39 17.39
C VAL A 214 -17.80 17.06 16.45
N ILE A 215 -17.73 15.98 15.68
CA ILE A 215 -18.85 15.50 14.86
C ILE A 215 -20.05 15.18 15.76
N ASP A 216 -19.85 14.45 16.86
CA ASP A 216 -20.92 14.08 17.80
C ASP A 216 -21.58 15.32 18.44
N GLU A 217 -20.77 16.31 18.83
CA GLU A 217 -21.27 17.60 19.34
C GLU A 217 -22.05 18.37 18.27
N ALA A 218 -21.56 18.36 17.02
CA ALA A 218 -22.25 19.00 15.90
C ALA A 218 -23.58 18.33 15.59
N VAL A 219 -23.67 17.00 15.68
CA VAL A 219 -24.94 16.26 15.52
C VAL A 219 -25.93 16.62 16.62
N ALA A 220 -25.47 16.77 17.87
CA ALA A 220 -26.32 17.15 18.99
C ALA A 220 -26.90 18.58 18.84
N GLN A 221 -26.17 19.48 18.17
CA GLN A 221 -26.60 20.87 17.97
C GLN A 221 -27.33 21.11 16.63
N TYR A 222 -26.94 20.38 15.58
CA TYR A 222 -27.42 20.52 14.21
C TYR A 222 -27.91 19.17 13.70
N VAL A 223 -29.13 18.78 14.08
CA VAL A 223 -29.73 17.49 13.73
C VAL A 223 -29.84 17.37 12.20
N PRO A 224 -29.08 16.48 11.52
CA PRO A 224 -28.95 16.52 10.05
C PRO A 224 -30.27 16.33 9.29
N ALA A 225 -31.18 15.51 9.82
CA ALA A 225 -32.50 15.29 9.24
C ALA A 225 -33.40 16.54 9.27
N GLU A 226 -33.19 17.46 10.22
CA GLU A 226 -33.93 18.73 10.29
C GLU A 226 -33.42 19.76 9.29
N TRP A 227 -32.14 19.66 8.90
CA TRP A 227 -31.49 20.57 7.96
C TRP A 227 -31.65 20.15 6.51
N ASP A 228 -31.42 18.88 6.18
CA ASP A 228 -31.59 18.35 4.82
C ASP A 228 -31.82 16.83 4.83
N ALA A 229 -33.08 16.41 5.00
CA ALA A 229 -33.48 15.00 4.99
C ALA A 229 -33.14 14.28 3.66
N GLU A 230 -33.09 15.01 2.55
CA GLU A 230 -32.74 14.42 1.26
C GLU A 230 -31.22 14.18 1.17
N LEU A 231 -30.40 15.08 1.72
CA LEU A 231 -28.96 14.82 1.88
C LEU A 231 -28.69 13.62 2.78
N VAL A 232 -29.43 13.47 3.88
CA VAL A 232 -29.33 12.27 4.72
C VAL A 232 -29.57 11.01 3.89
N ARG A 233 -30.68 10.96 3.14
CA ARG A 233 -31.02 9.83 2.27
C ARG A 233 -29.94 9.53 1.21
N LEU A 234 -29.37 10.56 0.59
CA LEU A 234 -28.30 10.41 -0.38
C LEU A 234 -27.03 9.84 0.28
N MET A 235 -26.65 10.36 1.44
CA MET A 235 -25.47 9.89 2.16
C MET A 235 -25.65 8.47 2.72
N GLU A 236 -26.82 8.09 3.19
CA GLU A 236 -27.10 6.71 3.64
C GLU A 236 -27.09 5.69 2.49
N SER A 237 -27.46 6.11 1.28
CA SER A 237 -27.50 5.24 0.09
C SER A 237 -26.21 5.24 -0.73
N MET A 238 -25.22 6.05 -0.35
CA MET A 238 -23.90 6.02 -0.96
C MET A 238 -23.10 4.83 -0.44
N ASP A 239 -22.47 4.08 -1.35
CA ASP A 239 -21.47 3.09 -0.95
C ASP A 239 -20.16 3.81 -0.59
N TRP A 240 -19.94 3.97 0.72
CA TRP A 240 -18.73 4.59 1.23
C TRP A 240 -17.54 3.63 1.29
N THR A 241 -17.75 2.32 1.22
CA THR A 241 -16.73 1.28 1.47
C THR A 241 -15.80 1.01 0.28
N PHE A 242 -15.77 1.94 -0.67
CA PHE A 242 -15.06 1.85 -1.94
C PHE A 242 -13.66 1.22 -1.85
N ASP A 243 -13.52 0.00 -2.35
CA ASP A 243 -12.26 -0.63 -2.72
C ASP A 243 -12.03 -0.40 -4.22
N TYR A 244 -10.84 0.08 -4.59
CA TYR A 244 -10.45 0.39 -5.98
C TYR A 244 -10.52 -0.84 -6.93
N ALA A 245 -10.82 -2.04 -6.38
CA ALA A 245 -11.10 -3.25 -7.13
C ALA A 245 -12.38 -3.18 -7.98
N ASP A 246 -13.43 -2.51 -7.49
CA ASP A 246 -14.71 -2.37 -8.20
C ASP A 246 -14.75 -1.00 -8.89
N ARG A 247 -14.56 -0.98 -10.21
CA ARG A 247 -14.55 0.28 -10.98
C ARG A 247 -15.90 0.99 -10.85
N PRO A 248 -15.97 2.20 -10.26
CA PRO A 248 -17.23 2.88 -10.05
C PRO A 248 -17.81 3.32 -11.40
N ASN A 249 -19.11 3.11 -11.58
CA ASN A 249 -19.82 3.54 -12.77
C ASN A 249 -20.18 5.05 -12.69
N SER A 250 -20.71 5.61 -13.77
CA SER A 250 -21.09 7.02 -13.85
C SER A 250 -22.14 7.43 -12.80
N ALA A 251 -22.97 6.50 -12.33
CA ALA A 251 -23.99 6.79 -11.33
C ALA A 251 -23.38 7.10 -9.96
N PHE A 252 -22.28 6.44 -9.58
CA PHE A 252 -21.55 6.75 -8.34
C PHE A 252 -21.08 8.21 -8.31
N TYR A 253 -20.42 8.66 -9.38
CA TYR A 253 -19.91 10.03 -9.46
C TYR A 253 -21.04 11.06 -9.47
N ALA A 254 -22.13 10.79 -10.19
CA ALA A 254 -23.30 11.67 -10.18
C ALA A 254 -23.92 11.77 -8.76
N HIS A 255 -23.95 10.67 -8.02
CA HIS A 255 -24.46 10.62 -6.64
C HIS A 255 -23.54 11.41 -5.69
N ARG A 256 -22.22 11.19 -5.79
CA ARG A 256 -21.20 11.94 -5.05
C ARG A 256 -21.30 13.44 -5.32
N ASP A 257 -21.44 13.86 -6.57
CA ASP A 257 -21.53 15.27 -6.95
C ASP A 257 -22.78 15.96 -6.37
N GLN A 258 -23.89 15.22 -6.25
CA GLN A 258 -25.11 15.71 -5.60
C GLN A 258 -24.90 15.93 -4.09
N ILE A 259 -24.26 14.96 -3.43
CA ILE A 259 -23.90 15.06 -2.00
C ILE A 259 -22.96 16.25 -1.78
N GLU A 260 -21.89 16.36 -2.58
CA GLU A 260 -20.91 17.45 -2.49
C GLU A 260 -21.57 18.83 -2.65
N ARG A 261 -22.47 18.97 -3.63
CA ARG A 261 -23.17 20.24 -3.87
C ARG A 261 -24.06 20.64 -2.70
N ARG A 262 -24.81 19.70 -2.12
CA ARG A 262 -25.70 19.95 -0.98
C ARG A 262 -24.91 20.27 0.28
N LEU A 263 -23.86 19.51 0.57
CA LEU A 263 -22.94 19.77 1.67
C LEU A 263 -22.36 21.20 1.60
N LYS A 264 -21.95 21.66 0.40
CA LYS A 264 -21.38 23.00 0.19
C LYS A 264 -22.39 24.15 0.23
N ALA A 265 -23.69 23.85 0.25
CA ALA A 265 -24.74 24.85 0.36
C ALA A 265 -25.15 25.13 1.82
N LEU A 266 -24.74 24.27 2.76
CA LEU A 266 -24.98 24.43 4.18
C LEU A 266 -23.90 25.34 4.81
N PRO A 267 -24.17 25.97 5.95
CA PRO A 267 -23.11 26.51 6.79
C PRO A 267 -22.11 25.41 7.16
N LEU A 268 -20.82 25.72 7.23
CA LEU A 268 -19.77 24.73 7.43
C LEU A 268 -19.96 23.93 8.72
N GLU A 269 -20.38 24.60 9.79
CA GLU A 269 -20.66 24.00 11.09
C GLU A 269 -21.81 22.98 11.05
N VAL A 270 -22.81 23.23 10.21
CA VAL A 270 -23.93 22.31 9.96
C VAL A 270 -23.45 21.14 9.10
N ALA A 271 -22.67 21.42 8.05
CA ALA A 271 -22.16 20.40 7.14
C ALA A 271 -21.28 19.35 7.84
N ILE A 272 -20.58 19.72 8.92
CA ILE A 272 -19.81 18.79 9.75
C ILE A 272 -20.70 17.76 10.44
N ALA A 273 -21.91 18.12 10.88
CA ALA A 273 -22.83 17.18 11.51
C ALA A 273 -23.20 16.03 10.56
N PHE A 274 -23.23 16.26 9.24
CA PHE A 274 -23.51 15.20 8.26
C PHE A 274 -22.39 14.16 8.13
N LEU A 275 -21.18 14.43 8.64
CA LEU A 275 -20.06 13.49 8.60
C LEU A 275 -20.28 12.25 9.49
N HIS A 276 -21.27 12.24 10.38
CA HIS A 276 -21.60 11.06 11.19
C HIS A 276 -22.24 9.93 10.36
N ILE A 277 -22.97 10.26 9.30
CA ILE A 277 -23.74 9.33 8.45
C ILE A 277 -22.86 8.24 7.80
N PRO A 278 -21.72 8.56 7.18
CA PRO A 278 -20.79 7.55 6.63
C PRO A 278 -20.08 6.70 7.71
N ALA A 279 -20.38 6.90 9.00
CA ALA A 279 -19.79 6.20 10.13
C ALA A 279 -18.25 6.18 10.06
N HIS A 280 -17.62 5.01 9.89
CA HIS A 280 -16.16 4.86 9.83
C HIS A 280 -15.52 5.52 8.58
N MET A 281 -16.30 5.84 7.56
CA MET A 281 -15.84 6.47 6.31
C MET A 281 -15.97 8.01 6.30
N TRP A 282 -16.21 8.63 7.45
CA TRP A 282 -16.35 10.07 7.62
C TRP A 282 -15.19 10.89 7.03
N LYS A 283 -13.97 10.37 7.00
CA LYS A 283 -12.81 11.02 6.36
C LYS A 283 -12.99 11.23 4.86
N TYR A 284 -13.62 10.27 4.18
CA TYR A 284 -13.89 10.39 2.75
C TYR A 284 -14.97 11.46 2.51
N ALA A 285 -16.04 11.46 3.32
CA ALA A 285 -17.07 12.49 3.25
C ALA A 285 -16.51 13.89 3.55
N TYR A 286 -15.56 14.01 4.49
CA TYR A 286 -14.89 15.28 4.77
C TYR A 286 -14.15 15.84 3.54
N ARG A 287 -13.58 14.99 2.67
CA ARG A 287 -12.97 15.45 1.41
C ARG A 287 -13.97 16.15 0.48
N LEU A 288 -15.26 15.85 0.58
CA LEU A 288 -16.30 16.56 -0.18
C LEU A 288 -16.52 17.99 0.33
N LEU A 289 -16.19 18.26 1.60
CA LEU A 289 -16.16 19.61 2.17
C LEU A 289 -14.90 20.39 1.80
N ARG A 290 -13.96 19.79 1.06
CA ARG A 290 -12.77 20.51 0.59
C ARG A 290 -13.20 21.67 -0.31
N ASN A 291 -12.62 22.84 -0.04
CA ASN A 291 -12.98 24.12 -0.67
C ASN A 291 -14.44 24.55 -0.39
N HIS A 292 -14.98 24.21 0.79
CA HIS A 292 -16.23 24.81 1.25
C HIS A 292 -16.16 26.36 1.15
N PRO A 293 -17.19 27.05 0.63
CA PRO A 293 -17.15 28.50 0.40
C PRO A 293 -16.78 29.32 1.64
N GLU A 294 -17.14 28.85 2.83
CA GLU A 294 -16.85 29.53 4.10
C GLU A 294 -15.45 29.21 4.64
N ALA A 295 -14.91 28.02 4.32
CA ALA A 295 -13.57 27.61 4.74
C ALA A 295 -12.43 28.37 4.03
N GLY A 296 -12.76 29.07 2.93
CA GLY A 296 -11.85 30.00 2.24
C GLY A 296 -11.92 31.44 2.76
N LYS A 297 -12.98 31.82 3.48
CA LYS A 297 -13.12 33.16 4.08
C LYS A 297 -12.37 33.30 5.41
N ALA A 298 -12.19 32.21 6.14
CA ALA A 298 -11.41 32.18 7.39
C ALA A 298 -9.88 32.15 7.16
N ALA A 299 -9.42 31.98 5.92
CA ALA A 299 -8.00 31.90 5.55
C ALA A 299 -7.48 33.16 4.80
N ALA A 300 -8.32 34.19 4.68
CA ALA A 300 -8.02 35.50 4.08
C ALA A 300 -8.08 36.59 5.15
#